data_AF-A0A8J4T8X5-F1
#
_entry.id   AF-A0A8J4T8X5-F1
#
_cell.length_a   1.000
_cell.length_b   1.000
_cell.length_c   1.000
_cell.angle_alpha   90.00
_cell.angle_beta   90.00
_cell.angle_gamma   90.00
#
_symmetry.space_group_name_H-M   'P 1'
#
loop_
_entity.id
_entity.type
_entity.pdbx_description
1 polymer ?
#
loop_
_entity_poly.entity_id
_entity_poly.type
_entity_poly.pdbx_seq_one_letter_code
_entity_poly.pdbx_strand_id
1 'polypeptide(L)'
;MFVLRPDGRWVDFNAFACQDKPEAMDEIVFSTTAEVMETFGKLMGRPQVLDLPVDEAGLKAWIERQKSGNPLEAAHEWAVGYRERRLKKRRGQRESTLWARILPQRKRLRKT
;
A
#
# COMPACT_ATOMS: atom_id res chain seq x y z
N MET A 1 15.87 -9.35 -2.59
CA MET A 1 14.70 -10.23 -2.35
C MET A 1 13.56 -9.67 -3.19
N PHE A 2 12.85 -10.46 -3.99
CA PHE A 2 11.74 -9.96 -4.81
C PHE A 2 10.40 -10.22 -4.13
N VAL A 3 9.49 -9.25 -4.18
CA VAL A 3 8.12 -9.36 -3.66
C VAL A 3 7.10 -9.13 -4.78
N LEU A 4 6.03 -9.92 -4.78
CA LEU A 4 4.92 -9.77 -5.72
C LEU A 4 3.99 -8.64 -5.27
N ARG A 5 3.66 -7.72 -6.18
CA ARG A 5 2.70 -6.65 -5.96
C ARG A 5 1.28 -7.06 -6.36
N PRO A 6 0.25 -6.40 -5.81
CA PRO A 6 -1.15 -6.54 -6.24
C PRO A 6 -1.41 -6.25 -7.73
N ASP A 7 -0.52 -5.52 -8.40
CA ASP A 7 -0.59 -5.27 -9.84
C ASP A 7 0.01 -6.39 -10.71
N GLY A 8 0.49 -7.48 -10.09
CA GLY A 8 1.08 -8.63 -10.78
C GLY A 8 2.56 -8.44 -11.16
N ARG A 9 3.18 -7.30 -10.84
CA ARG A 9 4.61 -7.08 -11.08
C ARG A 9 5.45 -7.47 -9.86
N TRP A 10 6.68 -7.85 -10.11
CA TRP A 10 7.67 -8.14 -9.08
C TRP A 10 8.50 -6.88 -8.81
N VAL A 11 8.93 -6.68 -7.58
CA VAL A 11 9.80 -5.56 -7.21
C VAL A 11 10.91 -6.02 -6.27
N ASP A 12 12.12 -5.49 -6.42
CA ASP A 12 13.16 -5.70 -5.42
C ASP A 12 12.76 -4.99 -4.14
N PHE A 13 12.62 -5.76 -3.06
CA PHE A 13 12.28 -5.27 -1.74
C PHE A 13 13.23 -4.17 -1.28
N ASN A 14 14.53 -4.27 -1.57
CA ASN A 14 15.49 -3.26 -1.16
C ASN A 14 15.23 -1.94 -1.88
N ALA A 15 15.11 -1.96 -3.20
CA ALA A 15 14.78 -0.77 -3.99
C ALA A 15 13.44 -0.15 -3.56
N PHE A 16 12.50 -0.99 -3.14
CA PHE A 16 11.21 -0.54 -2.64
C PHE A 16 11.27 0.07 -1.24
N ALA A 17 12.03 -0.54 -0.33
CA ALA A 17 12.24 -0.06 1.03
C ALA A 17 13.01 1.27 1.09
N CYS A 18 13.85 1.54 0.09
CA CYS A 18 14.60 2.79 -0.04
C CYS A 18 13.74 3.98 -0.45
N GLN A 19 12.51 3.76 -0.93
CA GLN A 19 11.62 4.88 -1.22
C GLN A 19 11.35 5.62 0.09
N ASP A 20 11.59 6.93 0.13
CA ASP A 20 11.44 7.78 1.32
C ASP A 20 9.96 8.01 1.70
N LYS A 21 9.19 6.93 1.70
CA LYS A 21 7.76 6.84 1.91
C LYS A 21 7.52 5.64 2.81
N PRO A 22 7.34 5.84 4.13
CA PRO A 22 6.99 4.77 5.05
C PRO A 22 5.76 3.96 4.60
N GLU A 23 4.86 4.59 3.84
CA GLU A 23 3.66 3.99 3.27
C GLU A 23 3.89 3.23 1.95
N ALA A 24 5.09 3.26 1.36
CA ALA A 24 5.37 2.50 0.14
C ALA A 24 5.05 1.01 0.35
N MET A 25 5.42 0.46 1.51
CA MET A 25 5.12 -0.92 1.91
C MET A 25 3.62 -1.25 1.87
N ASP A 26 2.71 -0.28 1.95
CA ASP A 26 1.27 -0.53 1.85
C ASP A 26 0.87 -0.94 0.42
N GLU A 27 1.62 -0.55 -0.61
CA GLU A 27 1.30 -0.86 -2.01
C GLU A 27 1.57 -2.32 -2.38
N ILE A 28 2.39 -3.03 -1.60
CA ILE A 28 2.72 -4.46 -1.84
C ILE A 28 1.80 -5.40 -1.05
N VAL A 29 0.86 -4.87 -0.24
CA VAL A 29 -0.02 -5.67 0.62
C VAL A 29 -1.29 -6.07 -0.11
N PHE A 30 -1.51 -7.38 -0.20
CA PHE A 30 -2.81 -7.94 -0.61
C PHE A 30 -3.84 -7.78 0.51
N SER A 31 -5.08 -7.43 0.15
CA SER A 31 -6.14 -7.29 1.15
C SER A 31 -6.67 -8.63 1.64
N THR A 32 -6.57 -9.68 0.82
CA THR A 32 -7.03 -11.04 1.15
C THR A 32 -6.14 -12.10 0.49
N THR A 33 -6.15 -13.31 1.05
CA THR A 33 -5.50 -14.48 0.43
C THR A 33 -6.09 -14.80 -0.95
N ALA A 34 -7.39 -14.55 -1.17
CA ALA A 34 -8.03 -14.77 -2.46
C ALA A 34 -7.42 -13.87 -3.56
N GLU A 35 -7.13 -12.61 -3.24
CA GLU A 35 -6.46 -11.69 -4.18
C GLU A 35 -5.04 -12.16 -4.51
N VAL A 36 -4.33 -12.77 -3.56
CA VAL A 36 -3.02 -13.39 -3.81
C VAL A 36 -3.17 -14.51 -4.85
N MET A 37 -4.11 -15.43 -4.63
CA MET A 37 -4.33 -16.57 -5.52
C MET A 37 -4.79 -16.11 -6.91
N GLU A 38 -5.67 -15.12 -6.99
CA GLU A 38 -6.12 -14.54 -8.25
C GLU A 38 -4.97 -13.88 -9.01
N THR A 39 -4.14 -13.09 -8.33
CA THR A 39 -2.99 -12.42 -8.95
C THR A 39 -1.98 -13.45 -9.43
N PHE A 40 -1.70 -14.47 -8.61
CA PHE A 40 -0.80 -15.56 -8.96
C PHE A 40 -1.31 -16.36 -10.18
N GLY A 41 -2.61 -16.68 -10.22
CA GLY A 41 -3.22 -17.38 -11.35
C GLY A 41 -3.20 -16.59 -12.68
N LYS A 42 -3.01 -15.26 -12.61
CA LYS A 42 -2.85 -14.40 -13.79
C LYS A 42 -1.39 -14.24 -14.23
N LEU A 43 -0.42 -14.72 -13.45
CA LEU A 43 0.99 -14.69 -13.82
C LEU A 43 1.24 -15.69 -14.94
N MET A 44 1.21 -15.21 -16.18
CA MET A 44 1.52 -15.99 -17.37
C MET A 44 2.80 -15.47 -18.03
N GLY A 45 3.66 -16.37 -18.46
CA GLY A 45 4.90 -16.02 -19.16
C GLY A 45 6.01 -15.51 -18.24
N ARG A 46 6.87 -14.64 -18.77
CA ARG A 46 8.06 -14.14 -18.06
C ARG A 46 7.67 -13.15 -16.96
N PRO A 47 8.20 -13.29 -15.72
CA PRO A 47 7.99 -12.32 -14.66
C PRO A 47 8.34 -10.90 -15.11
N GLN A 48 7.40 -9.97 -14.92
CA GLN A 48 7.65 -8.54 -15.14
C GLN A 48 8.17 -7.95 -13.84
N VAL A 49 9.43 -7.51 -13.88
CA VAL A 49 10.10 -6.88 -12.74
C VAL A 49 10.07 -5.38 -12.95
N LEU A 50 9.57 -4.67 -11.94
CA LEU A 50 9.71 -3.22 -11.85
C LEU A 50 11.17 -2.89 -11.57
N ASP A 51 11.80 -2.21 -12.52
CA ASP A 51 13.13 -1.68 -12.35
C ASP A 51 13.07 -0.41 -11.50
N LEU A 52 13.53 -0.53 -10.27
CA LEU A 52 13.63 0.56 -9.32
C LEU A 52 15.08 0.65 -8.84
N PRO A 53 15.66 1.86 -8.76
CA PRO A 53 17.02 2.00 -8.27
C PRO A 53 17.08 1.67 -6.78
N VAL A 54 18.16 1.01 -6.37
CA VAL A 54 18.54 0.94 -4.96
C VAL A 54 19.27 2.23 -4.63
N ASP A 55 18.72 2.99 -3.68
CA ASP A 55 19.35 4.20 -3.15
C ASP A 55 19.96 3.88 -1.78
N GLU A 56 21.27 4.02 -1.67
CA GLU A 56 22.01 3.75 -0.44
C GLU A 56 21.56 4.67 0.71
N ALA A 57 21.28 5.94 0.42
CA ALA A 57 20.80 6.89 1.42
C ALA A 57 19.41 6.51 1.93
N GLY A 58 18.49 6.18 1.01
CA GLY A 58 17.17 5.66 1.33
C GLY A 58 17.22 4.33 2.11
N LEU A 59 18.14 3.43 1.78
CA LEU A 59 18.33 2.18 2.51
C LEU A 59 18.80 2.44 3.94
N LYS A 60 19.79 3.32 4.10
CA LYS A 60 20.30 3.70 5.42
C LYS A 60 19.20 4.33 6.27
N ALA A 61 18.45 5.28 5.71
CA ALA A 61 17.31 5.89 6.39
C ALA A 61 16.23 4.86 6.77
N TRP A 62 15.98 3.87 5.90
CA TRP A 62 15.04 2.79 6.22
C TRP A 62 15.53 1.92 7.37
N ILE A 63 16.82 1.56 7.41
CA ILE A 63 17.42 0.79 8.51
C ILE A 63 17.40 1.58 9.82
N GLU A 64 17.78 2.86 9.80
CA GLU A 64 17.81 3.73 10.98
C GLU A 64 16.42 3.92 11.62
N ARG A 65 15.34 3.84 10.82
CA ARG A 65 13.96 3.85 11.35
C ARG A 65 13.63 2.60 12.16
N GLN A 66 14.27 1.47 11.89
CA GLN A 66 14.06 0.21 12.62
C GLN A 66 14.85 0.23 13.93
N LYS A 67 14.37 1.00 14.91
CA LYS A 67 15.07 1.39 16.15
C LYS A 67 15.67 0.23 16.96
N SER A 68 15.09 -0.96 16.88
CA SER A 68 15.54 -2.11 17.68
C SER A 68 16.43 -3.09 16.92
N GLY A 69 16.59 -2.92 15.60
CA GLY A 69 17.23 -3.92 14.74
C GLY A 69 16.51 -5.28 14.72
N ASN A 70 15.34 -5.39 15.38
CA ASN A 70 14.55 -6.61 15.45
C ASN A 70 13.51 -6.62 14.31
N PRO A 71 13.64 -7.52 13.32
CA PRO A 71 12.72 -7.57 12.19
C PRO A 71 11.25 -7.82 12.56
N LEU A 72 10.98 -8.51 13.68
CA LEU A 72 9.61 -8.78 14.13
C LEU A 72 8.95 -7.54 14.71
N GLU A 73 9.70 -6.73 15.45
CA GLU A 73 9.21 -5.48 16.02
C GLU A 73 8.98 -4.44 14.92
N ALA A 74 9.93 -4.33 13.98
CA ALA A 74 9.79 -3.55 12.76
C ALA A 74 8.50 -3.89 11.99
N ALA A 75 8.25 -5.18 11.78
CA ALA A 75 7.04 -5.66 11.10
C ALA A 75 5.77 -5.34 11.91
N HIS A 76 5.83 -5.45 13.24
CA HIS A 76 4.72 -5.11 14.12
C HIS A 76 4.37 -3.63 14.06
N GLU A 77 5.35 -2.73 14.21
CA GLU A 77 5.17 -1.28 14.15
C GLU A 77 4.57 -0.85 12.80
N TRP A 78 5.11 -1.39 11.71
CA TRP A 78 4.55 -1.15 10.38
C TRP A 78 3.10 -1.63 10.28
N ALA A 79 2.78 -2.84 10.79
CA ALA A 79 1.44 -3.41 10.70
C ALA A 79 0.40 -2.59 11.50
N VAL A 80 0.80 -2.01 12.64
CA VAL A 80 -0.04 -1.07 13.41
C VAL A 80 -0.35 0.16 12.56
N GLY A 81 0.68 0.82 12.03
CA GLY A 81 0.50 2.02 11.19
C GLY A 81 -0.33 1.75 9.92
N TYR A 82 -0.11 0.61 9.28
CA TYR A 82 -0.88 0.18 8.11
C TYR A 82 -2.39 0.06 8.43
N ARG A 83 -2.75 -0.55 9.57
CA ARG A 83 -4.15 -0.69 9.98
C ARG A 83 -4.82 0.67 10.18
N GLU A 84 -4.12 1.61 10.84
CA GLU A 84 -4.63 2.96 11.06
C GLU A 84 -4.87 3.71 9.74
N ARG A 85 -3.89 3.70 8.84
CA ARG A 85 -4.01 4.32 7.50
C ARG A 85 -5.15 3.70 6.70
N ARG A 86 -5.28 2.37 6.73
CA ARG A 86 -6.37 1.65 6.05
C ARG A 86 -7.74 2.03 6.61
N LEU A 87 -7.88 2.15 7.93
CA LEU A 87 -9.12 2.59 8.58
C LEU A 87 -9.46 4.03 8.18
N LYS A 88 -8.49 4.94 8.20
CA LYS A 88 -8.67 6.34 7.78
C LYS A 88 -9.13 6.43 6.32
N LYS A 89 -8.51 5.67 5.41
CA LYS A 89 -8.90 5.58 3.99
C LYS A 89 -10.35 5.12 3.82
N ARG A 90 -10.77 4.08 4.55
CA ARG A 90 -12.16 3.57 4.52
C ARG A 90 -13.17 4.58 5.05
N ARG A 91 -12.84 5.34 6.11
CA ARG A 91 -13.70 6.41 6.63
C ARG A 91 -13.89 7.53 5.61
N GLY A 92 -12.81 8.02 5.01
CA GLY A 92 -12.87 9.05 3.97
C GLY A 92 -13.68 8.63 2.73
N GLN A 93 -13.57 7.36 2.31
CA GLN A 93 -14.38 6.81 1.21
C GLN A 93 -15.89 6.78 1.55
N ARG A 94 -16.24 6.39 2.78
CA ARG A 94 -17.64 6.39 3.24
C ARG A 94 -18.23 7.80 3.27
N GLU A 95 -17.51 8.77 3.80
CA GLU A 95 -17.93 10.17 3.83
C GLU A 95 -18.10 10.73 2.41
N SER A 96 -17.14 10.49 1.52
CA SER A 96 -17.24 10.88 0.11
C SER A 96 -18.48 10.29 -0.58
N THR A 97 -18.76 9.00 -0.35
CA THR A 97 -19.93 8.30 -0.91
C THR A 97 -21.24 8.86 -0.36
N LEU A 98 -21.27 9.18 0.93
CA LEU A 98 -22.41 9.79 1.59
C LEU A 98 -22.69 11.19 1.03
N TRP A 99 -21.66 12.02 0.88
CA TRP A 99 -21.78 13.34 0.26
C TRP A 99 -22.23 13.25 -1.20
N ALA A 100 -21.69 12.31 -1.99
CA ALA A 100 -22.12 12.08 -3.37
C ALA A 100 -23.61 11.70 -3.48
N ARG A 101 -24.20 11.05 -2.47
CA ARG A 101 -25.65 10.75 -2.40
C ARG A 101 -26.50 11.95 -1.98
N ILE A 102 -25.98 12.81 -1.09
CA ILE A 102 -26.72 13.96 -0.54
C ILE A 102 -26.68 15.18 -1.46
N LEU A 103 -25.56 15.43 -2.14
CA LEU A 103 -25.37 16.61 -2.98
C LEU A 103 -26.40 16.75 -4.13
N PRO A 104 -26.80 15.67 -4.84
CA PRO A 104 -27.86 15.74 -5.85
C PRO A 104 -29.24 16.10 -5.26
N GLN A 105 -29.53 15.67 -4.02
CA GLN A 105 -30.78 15.95 -3.32
C GLN A 105 -30.87 17.43 -2.92
N ARG A 106 -29.76 18.01 -2.43
CA ARG A 106 -29.69 19.44 -2.07
C ARG A 106 -29.83 20.39 -3.26
N LYS A 107 -29.36 20.01 -4.47
CA LYS A 107 -29.55 20.83 -5.68
C LYS A 107 -31.01 20.86 -6.17
N ARG A 108 -31.80 19.82 -5.91
CA ARG A 108 -33.24 19.79 -6.27
C ARG A 108 -34.10 20.65 -5.34
N LEU A 109 -33.72 20.77 -4.07
CA LEU A 109 -34.46 21.53 -3.05
C LEU A 109 -34.21 23.05 -3.07
N ARG A 110 -33.31 23.55 -3.93
CA ARG A 110 -33.02 24.99 -4.10
C ARG A 110 -33.71 25.61 -5.32
N LYS A 111 -34.61 24.89 -5.99
CA LYS A 111 -35.44 25.41 -7.09
C LYS A 111 -36.91 25.50 -6.65
N THR A 112 -37.19 26.51 -5.83
CA THR A 112 -38.51 27.09 -5.52
C THR A 112 -38.22 28.48 -4.98
#